data_AF-A0A397EH97-F1
#
_entry.id   AF-A0A397EH97-F1
#
_cell.length_a   1.000
_cell.length_b   1.000
_cell.length_c   1.000
_cell.angle_alpha   90.00
_cell.angle_beta   90.00
_cell.angle_gamma   90.00
#
_symmetry.space_group_name_H-M   'P 1'
#
loop_
_entity.id
_entity.type
_entity.pdbx_description
1 polymer ?
#
loop_
_entity_poly.entity_id
_entity_poly.type
_entity_poly.pdbx_seq_one_letter_code
_entity_poly.pdbx_strand_id
1 'polypeptide(L)'
;MTTISEPLLNIHLSMEKTAAREGSGFHVELHPPENVRVARENVRGASFTKAVTTPLPQPKLVVASPTALRLIQDPAPNDNATLSDDAKKALTNLIAGTGPIEGLAHCYAGHQFGHFSGQLGDGAAILLGGTGNWEAQLKGAGLTAFSRTADGRKWNCHMLVNQWTLLFNDTVLADLHALVDATFDATYQSEFTTLVERKLGLPRHDPDTNAALVASFWATLTDTHADFTCVFRALSGVSAVDGASTDGVLQTLVEVSHSLAQAQVAAQPPVSPAQLAHLKNLLATQPHTLDTLTKQVADYEAFVASDLTPQGFKQTQENRWQLWLDQYQQHLAKYGTDADADVARRQAMNATNPKFILRNHVAQKAIDAASAGDLATVSHILHLLTHPFDDANECDAAIYSQPSDPNAPPLLVSCSS
;
A
#
# COMPACT_ATOMS: atom_id res chain seq x y z
N MET A 1 -32.31 -2.88 18.77
CA MET A 1 -31.16 -2.48 17.94
C MET A 1 -31.36 -2.96 16.51
N THR A 2 -30.85 -2.22 15.54
CA THR A 2 -31.00 -2.53 14.11
C THR A 2 -30.25 -3.83 13.79
N THR A 3 -30.95 -4.75 13.13
CA THR A 3 -30.38 -5.99 12.59
C THR A 3 -30.58 -5.96 11.09
N ILE A 4 -29.54 -6.27 10.33
CA ILE A 4 -29.58 -6.33 8.87
C ILE A 4 -29.40 -7.79 8.48
N SER A 5 -30.29 -8.31 7.64
CA SER A 5 -30.21 -9.68 7.15
C SER A 5 -30.47 -9.72 5.66
N GLU A 6 -29.61 -10.43 4.94
CA GLU A 6 -29.75 -10.67 3.50
C GLU A 6 -29.67 -12.19 3.24
N PRO A 7 -30.82 -12.88 3.18
CA PRO A 7 -30.87 -14.35 3.08
C PRO A 7 -30.18 -14.91 1.84
N LEU A 8 -30.22 -14.20 0.70
CA LEU A 8 -29.55 -14.67 -0.53
C LEU A 8 -28.03 -14.69 -0.40
N LEU A 9 -27.49 -13.94 0.55
CA LEU A 9 -26.06 -13.86 0.84
C LEU A 9 -25.68 -14.60 2.11
N ASN A 10 -26.61 -15.17 2.88
CA ASN A 10 -26.36 -15.67 4.24
C ASN A 10 -25.72 -14.60 5.16
N ILE A 11 -26.08 -13.32 5.00
CA ILE A 11 -25.52 -12.25 5.83
C ILE A 11 -26.49 -11.92 6.95
N HIS A 12 -25.97 -11.84 8.17
CA HIS A 12 -26.70 -11.36 9.35
C HIS A 12 -25.80 -10.46 10.21
N LEU A 13 -26.04 -9.15 10.17
CA LEU A 13 -25.29 -8.13 10.91
C LEU A 13 -26.14 -7.60 12.07
N SER A 14 -25.53 -7.48 13.25
CA SER A 14 -26.19 -6.91 14.42
C SER A 14 -25.28 -5.93 15.14
N MET A 15 -25.86 -4.81 15.60
CA MET A 15 -25.15 -3.86 16.46
C MET A 15 -24.69 -4.48 17.79
N GLU A 16 -25.36 -5.52 18.27
CA GLU A 16 -24.95 -6.25 19.48
C GLU A 16 -23.60 -6.94 19.33
N LYS A 17 -23.16 -7.19 18.10
CA LYS A 17 -21.86 -7.79 17.78
C LYS A 17 -20.81 -6.73 17.42
N THR A 18 -20.97 -5.49 17.89
CA THR A 18 -20.03 -4.40 17.67
C THR A 18 -19.54 -3.80 18.99
N ALA A 19 -18.57 -2.89 18.90
CA ALA A 19 -18.18 -2.05 20.03
C ALA A 19 -19.33 -1.13 20.52
N ALA A 20 -20.29 -0.78 19.65
CA ALA A 20 -21.39 0.11 19.97
C ALA A 20 -22.61 -0.55 20.65
N ARG A 21 -22.51 -1.84 21.00
CA ARG A 21 -23.57 -2.59 21.70
C ARG A 21 -23.95 -2.01 23.06
N GLU A 22 -25.13 -2.35 23.55
CA GLU A 22 -25.56 -1.89 24.88
C GLU A 22 -24.64 -2.46 25.97
N GLY A 23 -24.36 -1.64 26.99
CA GLY A 23 -23.49 -2.05 28.08
C GLY A 23 -21.99 -2.13 27.75
N SER A 24 -21.56 -1.75 26.54
CA SER A 24 -20.12 -1.66 26.20
C SER A 24 -19.39 -0.50 26.89
N GLY A 25 -20.14 0.45 27.45
CA GLY A 25 -19.61 1.70 28.01
C GLY A 25 -19.44 2.83 26.98
N PHE A 26 -19.59 2.54 25.68
CA PHE A 26 -19.63 3.58 24.65
C PHE A 26 -21.01 4.24 24.58
N HIS A 27 -21.03 5.56 24.47
CA HIS A 27 -22.27 6.32 24.34
C HIS A 27 -22.66 6.53 22.88
N VAL A 28 -23.93 6.33 22.56
CA VAL A 28 -24.50 6.50 21.22
C VAL A 28 -25.49 7.67 21.23
N GLU A 29 -25.22 8.70 20.43
CA GLU A 29 -26.17 9.79 20.19
C GLU A 29 -27.25 9.32 19.21
N LEU A 30 -28.46 9.05 19.73
CA LEU A 30 -29.58 8.51 18.94
C LEU A 30 -30.34 9.58 18.13
N HIS A 31 -30.21 10.85 18.49
CA HIS A 31 -30.93 11.98 17.91
C HIS A 31 -29.97 13.08 17.40
N PRO A 32 -29.19 12.81 16.34
CA PRO A 32 -28.36 13.82 15.73
C PRO A 32 -29.22 14.92 15.07
N PRO A 33 -28.68 16.14 14.83
CA PRO A 33 -29.39 17.23 14.16
C PRO A 33 -29.94 16.82 12.79
N GLU A 34 -31.13 17.31 12.43
CA GLU A 34 -31.82 16.93 11.19
C GLU A 34 -31.06 17.29 9.91
N ASN A 35 -30.24 18.36 9.94
CA ASN A 35 -29.46 18.78 8.78
C ASN A 35 -27.97 18.42 8.92
N VAL A 36 -27.61 17.22 8.45
CA VAL A 36 -26.23 16.71 8.42
C VAL A 36 -25.28 17.50 7.52
N ARG A 37 -25.78 18.43 6.68
CA ARG A 37 -24.94 19.32 5.85
C ARG A 37 -24.43 20.54 6.62
N VAL A 38 -25.01 20.84 7.78
CA VAL A 38 -24.46 21.87 8.67
C VAL A 38 -23.35 21.20 9.48
N ALA A 39 -22.11 21.57 9.20
CA ALA A 39 -20.96 21.06 9.94
C ALA A 39 -21.14 21.32 11.44
N ARG A 40 -21.08 20.27 12.25
CA ARG A 40 -21.04 20.38 13.71
C ARG A 40 -19.60 20.64 14.11
N GLU A 41 -19.35 21.66 14.93
CA GLU A 41 -17.98 21.93 15.41
C GLU A 41 -17.41 20.75 16.22
N ASN A 42 -18.19 20.20 17.17
CA ASN A 42 -17.85 18.98 17.91
C ASN A 42 -19.13 18.27 18.43
N VAL A 43 -19.20 16.95 18.24
CA VAL A 43 -20.16 16.04 18.89
C VAL A 43 -19.62 15.68 20.27
N ARG A 44 -20.22 16.19 21.35
CA ARG A 44 -19.72 15.98 22.72
C ARG A 44 -20.43 14.83 23.40
N GLY A 45 -19.68 14.05 24.19
CA GLY A 45 -20.22 13.02 25.07
C GLY A 45 -20.69 11.74 24.36
N ALA A 46 -20.52 11.63 23.04
CA ALA A 46 -20.89 10.47 22.26
C ALA A 46 -19.69 9.88 21.53
N SER A 47 -19.56 8.56 21.58
CA SER A 47 -18.58 7.80 20.81
C SER A 47 -19.14 7.42 19.44
N PHE A 48 -20.46 7.27 19.32
CA PHE A 48 -21.13 7.00 18.05
C PHE A 48 -22.30 7.95 17.86
N THR A 49 -22.64 8.28 16.61
CA THR A 49 -23.90 8.97 16.27
C THR A 49 -24.71 8.09 15.37
N LYS A 50 -26.04 8.11 15.52
CA LYS A 50 -26.92 7.51 14.53
C LYS A 50 -26.65 8.14 13.16
N ALA A 51 -26.56 7.32 12.13
CA ALA A 51 -26.38 7.74 10.76
C ALA A 51 -27.29 6.93 9.84
N VAL A 52 -27.64 7.50 8.69
CA VAL A 52 -28.52 6.86 7.71
C VAL A 52 -27.85 6.90 6.37
N THR A 53 -27.76 5.76 5.69
CA THR A 53 -27.16 5.69 4.36
C THR A 53 -27.97 6.51 3.36
N THR A 54 -27.27 7.14 2.41
CA THR A 54 -27.88 7.81 1.26
C THR A 54 -27.77 6.91 0.03
N PRO A 55 -28.89 6.35 -0.48
CA PRO A 55 -28.87 5.51 -1.67
C PRO A 55 -28.32 6.24 -2.90
N LEU A 56 -27.63 5.50 -3.78
CA LEU A 56 -27.13 6.05 -5.04
C LEU A 56 -28.17 5.90 -6.16
N PRO A 57 -28.22 6.81 -7.14
CA PRO A 57 -29.03 6.62 -8.33
C PRO A 57 -28.43 5.51 -9.20
N GLN A 58 -29.24 4.49 -9.53
CA GLN A 58 -28.87 3.39 -10.43
C GLN A 58 -27.56 2.67 -10.04
N PRO A 59 -27.46 2.12 -8.82
CA PRO A 59 -26.24 1.48 -8.37
C PRO A 59 -25.91 0.24 -9.22
N LYS A 60 -24.62 0.04 -9.49
CA LYS A 60 -24.10 -1.14 -10.19
C LYS A 60 -22.97 -1.74 -9.37
N LEU A 61 -22.99 -3.06 -9.21
CA LEU A 61 -21.85 -3.77 -8.65
C LEU A 61 -20.70 -3.80 -9.66
N VAL A 62 -19.59 -3.18 -9.32
CA VAL A 62 -18.37 -3.18 -10.15
C VAL A 62 -17.60 -4.48 -9.94
N VAL A 63 -17.27 -4.79 -8.69
CA VAL A 63 -16.56 -6.01 -8.31
C VAL A 63 -16.85 -6.35 -6.84
N ALA A 64 -16.75 -7.63 -6.47
CA ALA A 64 -16.83 -8.10 -5.09
C ALA A 64 -15.66 -9.04 -4.80
N SER A 65 -15.05 -8.92 -3.61
CA SER A 65 -14.03 -9.88 -3.15
C SER A 65 -14.71 -11.10 -2.51
N PRO A 66 -14.57 -12.30 -3.08
CA PRO A 66 -15.20 -13.50 -2.52
C PRO A 66 -14.67 -13.85 -1.13
N THR A 67 -13.36 -13.69 -0.91
CA THR A 67 -12.72 -13.99 0.38
C THR A 67 -13.18 -13.03 1.48
N ALA A 68 -13.32 -11.73 1.17
CA ALA A 68 -13.83 -10.76 2.13
C ALA A 68 -15.32 -10.98 2.42
N LEU A 69 -16.14 -11.30 1.41
CA LEU A 69 -17.56 -11.53 1.60
C LEU A 69 -17.80 -12.72 2.54
N ARG A 70 -17.05 -13.80 2.42
CA ARG A 70 -17.15 -14.99 3.29
C ARG A 70 -16.97 -14.68 4.78
N LEU A 71 -16.22 -13.64 5.14
CA LEU A 71 -16.01 -13.26 6.53
C LEU A 71 -17.30 -12.83 7.23
N ILE A 72 -18.29 -12.37 6.47
CA ILE A 72 -19.58 -11.89 6.98
C ILE A 72 -20.77 -12.79 6.61
N GLN A 73 -20.52 -13.97 6.03
CA GLN A 73 -21.52 -14.96 5.66
C GLN A 73 -21.57 -16.10 6.69
N ASP A 74 -22.77 -16.48 7.12
CA ASP A 74 -22.99 -17.56 8.08
C ASP A 74 -24.21 -18.43 7.68
N PRO A 75 -24.01 -19.69 7.23
CA PRO A 75 -22.70 -20.32 7.03
C PRO A 75 -21.98 -19.74 5.81
N ALA A 76 -20.65 -19.70 5.87
CA ALA A 76 -19.83 -19.33 4.73
C ALA A 76 -19.97 -20.38 3.61
N PRO A 77 -20.14 -19.97 2.34
CA PRO A 77 -20.21 -20.90 1.22
C PRO A 77 -18.90 -21.66 1.02
N ASN A 78 -18.99 -22.82 0.36
CA ASN A 78 -17.84 -23.62 -0.07
C ASN A 78 -16.94 -22.84 -1.04
N ASP A 79 -15.64 -23.16 -1.08
CA ASP A 79 -14.68 -22.52 -1.97
C ASP A 79 -15.12 -22.65 -3.46
N ASN A 80 -14.94 -21.57 -4.22
CA ASN A 80 -15.23 -21.41 -5.67
C ASN A 80 -16.66 -21.03 -6.12
N ALA A 81 -17.61 -20.76 -5.22
CA ALA A 81 -18.93 -20.30 -5.64
C ALA A 81 -18.90 -18.84 -6.15
N THR A 82 -19.12 -18.64 -7.45
CA THR A 82 -19.38 -17.31 -8.01
C THR A 82 -20.76 -16.83 -7.54
N LEU A 83 -20.91 -15.55 -7.22
CA LEU A 83 -22.22 -14.99 -6.89
C LEU A 83 -23.18 -15.16 -8.07
N SER A 84 -24.38 -15.69 -7.80
CA SER A 84 -25.49 -15.66 -8.76
C SER A 84 -25.88 -14.21 -9.05
N ASP A 85 -26.55 -13.96 -10.17
CA ASP A 85 -26.98 -12.60 -10.53
C ASP A 85 -27.97 -12.03 -9.50
N ASP A 86 -28.81 -12.87 -8.91
CA ASP A 86 -29.68 -12.50 -7.80
C ASP A 86 -28.89 -12.11 -6.54
N ALA A 87 -27.84 -12.85 -6.20
CA ALA A 87 -26.96 -12.54 -5.08
C ALA A 87 -26.16 -11.24 -5.32
N LYS A 88 -25.70 -10.98 -6.55
CA LYS A 88 -25.06 -9.71 -6.93
C LYS A 88 -26.04 -8.55 -6.78
N LYS A 89 -27.29 -8.73 -7.19
CA LYS A 89 -28.35 -7.73 -7.04
C LYS A 89 -28.67 -7.47 -5.57
N ALA A 90 -28.79 -8.52 -4.76
CA ALA A 90 -28.97 -8.43 -3.32
C ALA A 90 -27.82 -7.66 -2.66
N LEU A 91 -26.57 -7.96 -3.03
CA LEU A 91 -25.40 -7.24 -2.53
C LEU A 91 -25.42 -5.77 -2.93
N THR A 92 -25.74 -5.47 -4.19
CA THR A 92 -25.89 -4.09 -4.70
C THR A 92 -26.94 -3.33 -3.90
N ASN A 93 -28.07 -3.98 -3.64
CA ASN A 93 -29.18 -3.40 -2.89
C ASN A 93 -28.79 -3.10 -1.44
N LEU A 94 -28.05 -4.01 -0.81
CA LEU A 94 -27.56 -3.88 0.56
C LEU A 94 -26.56 -2.73 0.71
N ILE A 95 -25.63 -2.57 -0.23
CA ILE A 95 -24.53 -1.59 -0.10
C ILE A 95 -24.82 -0.24 -0.75
N ALA A 96 -25.73 -0.17 -1.73
CA ALA A 96 -25.89 1.03 -2.56
C ALA A 96 -27.34 1.35 -2.95
N GLY A 97 -28.33 0.50 -2.63
CA GLY A 97 -29.73 0.93 -2.72
C GLY A 97 -30.82 -0.14 -2.80
N THR A 98 -31.68 -0.16 -1.77
CA THR A 98 -33.16 -0.31 -1.87
C THR A 98 -33.91 0.68 -0.97
N GLY A 99 -33.19 1.50 -0.19
CA GLY A 99 -33.73 2.46 0.76
C GLY A 99 -32.66 2.89 1.77
N PRO A 100 -32.94 3.88 2.62
CA PRO A 100 -32.04 4.26 3.71
C PRO A 100 -31.84 3.10 4.69
N ILE A 101 -30.60 2.84 5.07
CA ILE A 101 -30.24 1.86 6.11
C ILE A 101 -29.72 2.64 7.31
N GLU A 102 -30.29 2.36 8.48
CA GLU A 102 -29.80 2.96 9.72
C GLU A 102 -28.55 2.23 10.21
N GLY A 103 -27.55 3.01 10.59
CA GLY A 103 -26.30 2.53 11.17
C GLY A 103 -25.71 3.55 12.13
N LEU A 104 -24.42 3.43 12.40
CA LEU A 104 -23.68 4.31 13.31
C LEU A 104 -22.45 4.91 12.62
N ALA A 105 -22.11 6.15 12.95
CA ALA A 105 -20.84 6.77 12.59
C ALA A 105 -19.98 6.91 13.84
N HIS A 106 -18.74 6.41 13.80
CA HIS A 106 -17.81 6.46 14.92
C HIS A 106 -17.17 7.85 15.04
N CYS A 107 -17.21 8.42 16.23
CA CYS A 107 -16.45 9.61 16.60
C CYS A 107 -15.06 9.19 17.06
N TYR A 108 -14.02 9.69 16.39
CA TYR A 108 -12.64 9.52 16.84
C TYR A 108 -11.88 10.83 16.68
N ALA A 109 -10.62 10.88 17.10
CA ALA A 109 -9.73 12.00 16.89
C ALA A 109 -8.40 11.46 16.38
N GLY A 110 -7.56 12.34 15.83
CA GLY A 110 -6.29 11.90 15.28
C GLY A 110 -5.35 13.04 14.99
N HIS A 111 -4.12 12.67 14.72
CA HIS A 111 -3.12 13.60 14.23
C HIS A 111 -2.87 13.34 12.76
N GLN A 112 -2.93 14.41 11.97
CA GLN A 112 -2.71 14.38 10.54
C GLN A 112 -1.47 15.20 10.27
N PHE A 113 -0.51 14.63 9.53
CA PHE A 113 0.78 15.27 9.23
C PHE A 113 1.53 15.82 10.47
N GLY A 114 1.45 15.12 11.60
CA GLY A 114 2.11 15.51 12.85
C GLY A 114 1.39 16.57 13.69
N HIS A 115 0.21 17.05 13.28
CA HIS A 115 -0.57 18.04 14.02
C HIS A 115 -1.89 17.46 14.53
N PHE A 116 -2.30 17.83 15.75
CA PHE A 116 -3.57 17.37 16.31
C PHE A 116 -4.72 18.00 15.53
N SER A 117 -5.55 17.15 14.93
CA SER A 117 -6.62 17.59 14.02
C SER A 117 -7.99 17.70 14.71
N GLY A 118 -8.00 17.63 16.05
CA GLY A 118 -9.23 17.65 16.85
C GLY A 118 -10.11 16.43 16.62
N GLN A 119 -11.42 16.59 16.83
CA GLN A 119 -12.40 15.53 16.63
C GLN A 119 -12.54 15.16 15.15
N LEU A 120 -12.04 14.01 14.71
CA LEU A 120 -12.34 13.42 13.42
C LEU A 120 -13.62 12.56 13.53
N GLY A 121 -13.70 11.48 12.76
CA GLY A 121 -14.74 10.48 12.83
C GLY A 121 -15.04 9.91 11.44
N ASP A 122 -15.98 8.98 11.39
CA ASP A 122 -16.41 8.29 10.18
C ASP A 122 -17.16 9.22 9.23
N GLY A 123 -16.44 10.12 8.56
CA GLY A 123 -17.04 11.24 7.84
C GLY A 123 -17.93 10.91 6.66
N ALA A 124 -17.62 9.80 5.98
CA ALA A 124 -18.40 9.26 4.87
C ALA A 124 -18.58 7.74 5.02
N ALA A 125 -18.49 7.23 6.24
CA ALA A 125 -18.59 5.81 6.52
C ALA A 125 -19.70 5.54 7.56
N ILE A 126 -20.43 4.44 7.40
CA ILE A 126 -21.51 4.06 8.32
C ILE A 126 -21.31 2.59 8.69
N LEU A 127 -21.11 2.32 9.97
CA LEU A 127 -21.14 0.99 10.57
C LEU A 127 -22.56 0.43 10.44
N LEU A 128 -22.70 -0.74 9.82
CA LEU A 128 -23.97 -1.43 9.60
C LEU A 128 -24.26 -2.48 10.69
N GLY A 129 -23.21 -2.97 11.35
CA GLY A 129 -23.29 -4.00 12.39
C GLY A 129 -22.14 -5.00 12.30
N GLY A 130 -22.13 -5.98 13.18
CA GLY A 130 -21.08 -7.01 13.23
C GLY A 130 -21.60 -8.43 13.13
N THR A 131 -20.70 -9.35 12.80
CA THR A 131 -20.90 -10.80 12.87
C THR A 131 -19.58 -11.51 13.20
N GLY A 132 -19.63 -12.53 14.06
CA GLY A 132 -18.43 -13.21 14.56
C GLY A 132 -17.42 -12.20 15.11
N ASN A 133 -16.26 -12.12 14.46
CA ASN A 133 -15.16 -11.20 14.80
C ASN A 133 -15.06 -9.99 13.85
N TRP A 134 -16.06 -9.76 13.01
CA TRP A 134 -16.02 -8.77 11.93
C TRP A 134 -17.10 -7.71 12.09
N GLU A 135 -16.73 -6.46 11.84
CA GLU A 135 -17.65 -5.33 11.71
C GLU A 135 -17.75 -4.95 10.23
N ALA A 136 -18.97 -4.70 9.76
CA ALA A 136 -19.24 -4.29 8.38
C ALA A 136 -19.48 -2.77 8.34
N GLN A 137 -18.58 -2.05 7.69
CA GLN A 137 -18.67 -0.61 7.51
C GLN A 137 -18.81 -0.26 6.03
N LEU A 138 -19.81 0.56 5.70
CA LEU A 138 -20.04 1.05 4.35
C LEU A 138 -19.35 2.39 4.16
N LYS A 139 -18.29 2.44 3.35
CA LYS A 139 -17.57 3.67 2.99
C LYS A 139 -18.17 4.31 1.74
N GLY A 140 -18.31 5.63 1.74
CA GLY A 140 -19.07 6.38 0.72
C GLY A 140 -20.59 6.40 0.96
N ALA A 141 -21.05 6.06 2.17
CA ALA A 141 -22.47 5.86 2.50
C ALA A 141 -23.31 7.14 2.59
N GLY A 142 -22.71 8.30 2.29
CA GLY A 142 -23.31 9.62 2.49
C GLY A 142 -22.57 10.43 3.56
N LEU A 143 -23.02 11.67 3.77
CA LEU A 143 -22.45 12.55 4.79
C LEU A 143 -22.82 12.05 6.19
N THR A 144 -21.83 12.05 7.08
CA THR A 144 -22.05 11.90 8.52
C THR A 144 -21.65 13.18 9.25
N ALA A 145 -21.69 13.15 10.57
CA ALA A 145 -21.22 14.26 11.40
C ALA A 145 -19.70 14.55 11.31
N PHE A 146 -18.88 13.76 10.58
CA PHE A 146 -17.42 13.74 10.78
C PHE A 146 -16.49 13.93 9.53
N SER A 147 -16.99 14.33 8.34
CA SER A 147 -16.20 14.44 7.08
C SER A 147 -14.95 15.36 7.11
N ARG A 148 -13.72 14.85 6.81
CA ARG A 148 -12.38 15.55 6.82
C ARG A 148 -11.26 14.86 5.96
N THR A 149 -9.98 15.33 5.98
CA THR A 149 -8.84 14.96 5.07
C THR A 149 -7.43 14.63 5.73
N ALA A 150 -6.88 13.38 5.62
CA ALA A 150 -5.44 12.88 5.72
C ALA A 150 -4.81 12.17 7.00
N ASP A 151 -3.57 11.58 6.97
CA ASP A 151 -2.92 10.79 8.09
C ASP A 151 -1.34 10.60 8.09
N GLY A 152 -0.71 10.00 9.14
CA GLY A 152 0.75 9.70 9.35
C GLY A 152 1.04 8.71 10.54
N ARG A 153 2.24 8.03 10.71
CA ARG A 153 2.36 6.68 11.37
C ARG A 153 3.28 6.36 12.61
N LYS A 154 4.62 6.50 12.68
CA LYS A 154 5.44 5.97 13.86
C LYS A 154 5.09 6.65 15.19
N TRP A 155 4.97 7.97 15.11
CA TRP A 155 4.58 8.85 16.18
C TRP A 155 3.19 8.48 16.78
N ASN A 156 2.40 7.65 16.09
CA ASN A 156 1.10 7.17 16.57
C ASN A 156 1.20 6.26 17.79
N CYS A 157 2.28 5.50 17.95
CA CYS A 157 2.45 4.64 19.13
C CYS A 157 2.60 5.49 20.40
N HIS A 158 3.42 6.54 20.36
CA HIS A 158 3.52 7.49 21.48
C HIS A 158 2.21 8.24 21.69
N MET A 159 1.47 8.56 20.63
CA MET A 159 0.16 9.19 20.81
C MET A 159 -0.86 8.29 21.46
N LEU A 160 -0.84 6.98 21.15
CA LEU A 160 -1.69 6.02 21.82
C LEU A 160 -1.37 5.97 23.32
N VAL A 161 -0.09 5.91 23.70
CA VAL A 161 0.34 5.94 25.10
C VAL A 161 -0.13 7.23 25.78
N ASN A 162 0.00 8.39 25.14
CA ASN A 162 -0.50 9.67 25.66
C ASN A 162 -2.01 9.66 25.95
N GLN A 163 -2.81 8.90 25.19
CA GLN A 163 -4.26 8.81 25.44
C GLN A 163 -4.62 7.98 26.67
N TRP A 164 -3.68 7.20 27.22
CA TRP A 164 -3.92 6.38 28.41
C TRP A 164 -3.64 7.09 29.73
N THR A 165 -3.41 8.40 29.71
CA THR A 165 -3.30 9.25 30.93
C THR A 165 -4.51 9.15 31.85
N LEU A 166 -5.69 8.79 31.31
CA LEU A 166 -6.90 8.57 32.10
C LEU A 166 -6.94 7.21 32.80
N LEU A 167 -6.09 6.27 32.40
CA LEU A 167 -6.05 4.88 32.88
C LEU A 167 -4.82 4.60 33.74
N PHE A 168 -3.70 5.30 33.48
CA PHE A 168 -2.42 5.04 34.10
C PHE A 168 -1.77 6.33 34.63
N ASN A 169 -0.98 6.21 35.69
CA ASN A 169 -0.22 7.32 36.25
C ASN A 169 1.03 7.64 35.41
N ASP A 170 1.63 8.79 35.67
CA ASP A 170 2.78 9.30 34.91
C ASP A 170 3.98 8.34 34.90
N THR A 171 4.20 7.59 35.98
CA THR A 171 5.28 6.59 36.05
C THR A 171 5.06 5.47 35.04
N VAL A 172 3.86 4.90 35.01
CA VAL A 172 3.51 3.82 34.06
C VAL A 172 3.55 4.33 32.62
N LEU A 173 3.12 5.57 32.36
CA LEU A 173 3.19 6.16 31.01
C LEU A 173 4.63 6.38 30.56
N ALA A 174 5.50 6.84 31.46
CA ALA A 174 6.93 6.98 31.19
C ALA A 174 7.56 5.62 30.86
N ASP A 175 7.22 4.58 31.61
CA ASP A 175 7.68 3.21 31.35
C ASP A 175 7.17 2.70 29.98
N LEU A 176 5.93 3.00 29.60
CA LEU A 176 5.37 2.63 28.30
C LEU A 176 6.04 3.38 27.14
N HIS A 177 6.34 4.68 27.30
CA HIS A 177 7.13 5.41 26.31
C HIS A 177 8.54 4.85 26.17
N ALA A 178 9.21 4.59 27.29
CA ALA A 178 10.53 3.96 27.29
C ALA A 178 10.49 2.57 26.65
N LEU A 179 9.40 1.81 26.84
CA LEU A 179 9.19 0.53 26.16
C LEU A 179 9.06 0.69 24.65
N VAL A 180 8.28 1.67 24.17
CA VAL A 180 8.17 1.96 22.73
C VAL A 180 9.54 2.31 22.14
N ASP A 181 10.30 3.21 22.80
CA ASP A 181 11.64 3.60 22.36
C ASP A 181 12.61 2.40 22.36
N ALA A 182 12.56 1.56 23.39
CA ALA A 182 13.45 0.41 23.54
C ALA A 182 13.14 -0.75 22.58
N THR A 183 11.87 -0.92 22.18
CA THR A 183 11.43 -2.13 21.46
C THR A 183 11.04 -1.89 20.00
N PHE A 184 10.50 -0.72 19.65
CA PHE A 184 9.94 -0.51 18.32
C PHE A 184 11.00 -0.65 17.23
N ASP A 185 12.11 0.09 17.35
CA ASP A 185 13.14 0.11 16.31
C ASP A 185 13.85 -1.24 16.19
N ALA A 186 14.10 -1.92 17.32
CA ALA A 186 14.68 -3.26 17.33
C ALA A 186 13.74 -4.30 16.68
N THR A 187 12.44 -4.26 17.02
CA THR A 187 11.44 -5.17 16.45
C THR A 187 11.24 -4.91 14.96
N TYR A 188 11.08 -3.65 14.57
CA TYR A 188 10.97 -3.25 13.18
C TYR A 188 12.18 -3.70 12.37
N GLN A 189 13.39 -3.44 12.86
CA GLN A 189 14.62 -3.80 12.17
C GLN A 189 14.78 -5.32 12.04
N SER A 190 14.42 -6.08 13.08
CA SER A 190 14.45 -7.55 13.06
C SER A 190 13.48 -8.13 12.02
N GLU A 191 12.24 -7.64 12.00
CA GLU A 191 11.22 -8.09 11.03
C GLU A 191 11.58 -7.64 9.61
N PHE A 192 12.05 -6.41 9.43
CA PHE A 192 12.49 -5.89 8.14
C PHE A 192 13.64 -6.72 7.57
N THR A 193 14.68 -6.95 8.37
CA THR A 193 15.84 -7.76 7.96
C THR A 193 15.41 -9.18 7.60
N THR A 194 14.58 -9.79 8.44
CA THR A 194 14.01 -11.12 8.22
C THR A 194 13.27 -11.23 6.87
N LEU A 195 12.46 -10.21 6.54
CA LEU A 195 11.72 -10.19 5.28
C LEU A 195 12.68 -10.02 4.09
N VAL A 196 13.64 -9.10 4.17
CA VAL A 196 14.60 -8.85 3.09
C VAL A 196 15.46 -10.09 2.81
N GLU A 197 15.98 -10.75 3.84
CA GLU A 197 16.73 -11.99 3.70
C GLU A 197 15.91 -13.09 3.02
N ARG A 198 14.64 -13.25 3.42
CA ARG A 198 13.72 -14.20 2.75
C ARG A 198 13.49 -13.86 1.29
N LYS A 199 13.31 -12.57 0.96
CA LYS A 199 13.14 -12.10 -0.41
C LYS A 199 14.39 -12.33 -1.27
N LEU A 200 15.58 -12.29 -0.69
CA LEU A 200 16.85 -12.60 -1.36
C LEU A 200 17.21 -14.10 -1.29
N GLY A 201 16.41 -14.93 -0.63
CA GLY A 201 16.71 -16.36 -0.43
C GLY A 201 17.99 -16.60 0.38
N LEU A 202 18.35 -15.67 1.28
CA LEU A 202 19.54 -15.78 2.11
C LEU A 202 19.29 -16.67 3.32
N PRO A 203 20.25 -17.51 3.72
CA PRO A 203 20.13 -18.29 4.93
C PRO A 203 20.37 -17.43 6.17
N ARG A 204 19.68 -17.75 7.27
CA ARG A 204 19.72 -16.95 8.51
C ARG A 204 20.93 -17.19 9.43
N HIS A 205 21.82 -18.11 9.07
CA HIS A 205 22.91 -18.53 9.96
C HIS A 205 24.18 -17.68 9.81
N ASP A 206 24.16 -16.64 8.97
CA ASP A 206 25.31 -15.76 8.71
C ASP A 206 24.89 -14.28 8.57
N PRO A 207 24.44 -13.66 9.68
CA PRO A 207 23.78 -12.35 9.65
C PRO A 207 24.72 -11.19 9.23
N ASP A 208 26.01 -11.25 9.58
CA ASP A 208 26.94 -10.15 9.34
C ASP A 208 27.27 -9.98 7.86
N THR A 209 27.51 -11.08 7.16
CA THR A 209 27.77 -11.06 5.72
C THR A 209 26.49 -10.82 4.91
N ASN A 210 25.33 -11.33 5.38
CA ASN A 210 24.02 -10.97 4.83
C ASN A 210 23.80 -9.45 4.92
N ALA A 211 24.10 -8.82 6.05
CA ALA A 211 23.91 -7.39 6.23
C ALA A 211 24.75 -6.56 5.23
N ALA A 212 26.02 -6.93 5.01
CA ALA A 212 26.88 -6.27 4.03
C ALA A 212 26.35 -6.41 2.59
N LEU A 213 25.90 -7.60 2.21
CA LEU A 213 25.30 -7.87 0.90
C LEU A 213 23.97 -7.13 0.70
N VAL A 214 23.13 -7.07 1.74
CA VAL A 214 21.88 -6.31 1.74
C VAL A 214 22.15 -4.80 1.62
N ALA A 215 23.17 -4.29 2.30
CA ALA A 215 23.57 -2.89 2.16
C ALA A 215 24.04 -2.57 0.73
N SER A 216 24.86 -3.43 0.13
CA SER A 216 25.29 -3.25 -1.26
C SER A 216 24.14 -3.41 -2.26
N PHE A 217 23.16 -4.26 -1.95
CA PHE A 217 21.92 -4.41 -2.73
C PHE A 217 21.13 -3.09 -2.75
N TRP A 218 20.91 -2.46 -1.60
CA TRP A 218 20.20 -1.19 -1.52
C TRP A 218 20.93 -0.07 -2.26
N ALA A 219 22.26 -0.01 -2.17
CA ALA A 219 23.05 0.95 -2.94
C ALA A 219 22.88 0.70 -4.44
N THR A 220 22.97 -0.54 -4.90
CA THR A 220 22.78 -0.94 -6.31
C THR A 220 21.38 -0.59 -6.81
N LEU A 221 20.35 -0.88 -6.01
CA LEU A 221 18.95 -0.55 -6.33
C LEU A 221 18.74 0.97 -6.42
N THR A 222 19.39 1.73 -5.54
CA THR A 222 19.33 3.20 -5.54
C THR A 222 20.02 3.79 -6.76
N ASP A 223 21.25 3.34 -7.05
CA ASP A 223 22.05 3.84 -8.17
C ASP A 223 21.39 3.55 -9.52
N THR A 224 20.78 2.37 -9.64
CA THR A 224 20.14 1.94 -10.89
C THR A 224 18.69 2.41 -11.02
N HIS A 225 18.08 2.86 -9.93
CA HIS A 225 16.65 3.17 -9.83
C HIS A 225 15.75 2.04 -10.37
N ALA A 226 16.14 0.79 -10.12
CA ALA A 226 15.41 -0.36 -10.65
C ALA A 226 14.11 -0.63 -9.91
N ASP A 227 13.15 -1.23 -10.62
CA ASP A 227 11.85 -1.57 -10.05
C ASP A 227 11.99 -2.58 -8.91
N PHE A 228 11.60 -2.16 -7.71
CA PHE A 228 11.73 -2.95 -6.48
C PHE A 228 11.11 -4.35 -6.63
N THR A 229 9.88 -4.45 -7.17
CA THR A 229 9.16 -5.73 -7.23
C THR A 229 9.77 -6.65 -8.27
N CYS A 230 10.02 -6.13 -9.48
CA CYS A 230 10.60 -6.91 -10.56
C CYS A 230 12.02 -7.39 -10.23
N VAL A 231 12.84 -6.58 -9.56
CA VAL A 231 14.18 -6.99 -9.12
C VAL A 231 14.11 -8.21 -8.22
N PHE A 232 13.34 -8.15 -7.12
CA PHE A 232 13.21 -9.31 -6.23
C PHE A 232 12.64 -10.54 -6.93
N ARG A 233 11.73 -10.36 -7.89
CA ARG A 233 11.20 -11.47 -8.68
C ARG A 233 12.24 -12.03 -9.66
N ALA A 234 13.05 -11.20 -10.31
CA ALA A 234 14.08 -11.64 -11.24
C ALA A 234 15.21 -12.40 -10.52
N LEU A 235 15.57 -11.99 -9.30
CA LEU A 235 16.63 -12.62 -8.51
C LEU A 235 16.34 -14.07 -8.12
N SER A 236 15.07 -14.51 -8.14
CA SER A 236 14.76 -15.92 -7.95
C SER A 236 15.19 -16.80 -9.14
N GLY A 237 15.59 -16.20 -10.27
CA GLY A 237 16.16 -16.89 -11.41
C GLY A 237 17.65 -17.23 -11.25
N VAL A 238 18.36 -16.60 -10.31
CA VAL A 238 19.79 -16.87 -10.08
C VAL A 238 19.94 -18.23 -9.42
N SER A 239 20.67 -19.14 -10.04
CA SER A 239 21.04 -20.44 -9.48
C SER A 239 22.29 -20.32 -8.60
N ALA A 240 22.27 -20.96 -7.43
CA ALA A 240 23.45 -21.07 -6.59
C ALA A 240 24.47 -22.12 -7.11
N VAL A 241 24.06 -22.99 -8.03
CA VAL A 241 24.87 -24.11 -8.56
C VAL A 241 25.28 -23.94 -10.01
N ASP A 242 24.58 -23.08 -10.77
CA ASP A 242 24.83 -22.83 -12.19
C ASP A 242 25.14 -21.35 -12.45
N GLY A 243 26.42 -21.07 -12.73
CA GLY A 243 26.91 -19.73 -13.04
C GLY A 243 26.42 -19.16 -14.37
N ALA A 244 25.85 -19.98 -15.27
CA ALA A 244 25.29 -19.49 -16.54
C ALA A 244 23.89 -18.85 -16.37
N SER A 245 23.25 -19.03 -15.21
CA SER A 245 21.91 -18.50 -14.93
C SER A 245 21.85 -16.97 -14.78
N THR A 246 22.99 -16.30 -14.58
CA THR A 246 23.03 -14.85 -14.31
C THR A 246 22.80 -13.98 -15.52
N ASP A 247 23.14 -14.43 -16.73
CA ASP A 247 23.07 -13.57 -17.91
C ASP A 247 21.63 -13.13 -18.21
N GLY A 248 20.67 -14.06 -18.11
CA GLY A 248 19.24 -13.75 -18.29
C GLY A 248 18.67 -12.88 -17.17
N VAL A 249 19.14 -13.09 -15.93
CA VAL A 249 18.74 -12.25 -14.79
C VAL A 249 19.30 -10.85 -14.93
N LEU A 250 20.57 -10.70 -15.31
CA LEU A 250 21.21 -9.40 -15.56
C LEU A 250 20.43 -8.61 -16.59
N GLN A 251 20.08 -9.23 -17.72
CA GLN A 251 19.28 -8.57 -18.75
C GLN A 251 17.96 -8.06 -18.18
N THR A 252 17.25 -8.90 -17.41
CA THR A 252 15.98 -8.52 -16.76
C THR A 252 16.16 -7.35 -15.79
N LEU A 253 17.21 -7.38 -14.95
CA LEU A 253 17.50 -6.33 -13.97
C LEU A 253 17.78 -4.98 -14.65
N VAL A 254 18.51 -4.99 -15.77
CA VAL A 254 18.81 -3.79 -16.56
C VAL A 254 17.57 -3.28 -17.27
N GLU A 255 16.70 -4.16 -17.79
CA GLU A 255 15.43 -3.79 -18.43
C GLU A 255 14.47 -3.09 -17.45
N VAL A 256 14.45 -3.52 -16.18
CA VAL A 256 13.62 -2.89 -15.14
C VAL A 256 14.33 -1.75 -14.39
N SER A 257 15.56 -1.41 -14.80
CA SER A 257 16.30 -0.23 -14.35
C SER A 257 15.90 1.01 -15.14
N HIS A 258 16.15 2.21 -14.60
CA HIS A 258 15.90 3.44 -15.35
C HIS A 258 16.72 3.48 -16.64
N SER A 259 16.09 3.97 -17.71
CA SER A 259 16.78 4.43 -18.92
C SER A 259 17.43 5.81 -18.68
N LEU A 260 18.34 6.21 -19.58
CA LEU A 260 18.94 7.54 -19.54
C LEU A 260 17.87 8.66 -19.55
N ALA A 261 16.81 8.51 -20.36
CA ALA A 261 15.74 9.50 -20.44
C ALA A 261 14.98 9.62 -19.10
N GLN A 262 14.70 8.50 -18.43
CA GLN A 262 14.07 8.51 -17.10
C GLN A 262 14.97 9.14 -16.05
N ALA A 263 16.26 8.83 -16.07
CA ALA A 263 17.23 9.45 -15.16
C ALA A 263 17.33 10.97 -15.37
N GLN A 264 17.27 11.43 -16.63
CA GLN A 264 17.22 12.86 -16.96
C GLN A 264 15.97 13.54 -16.40
N VAL A 265 14.80 12.92 -16.53
CA VAL A 265 13.54 13.46 -15.97
C VAL A 265 13.57 13.46 -14.44
N ALA A 266 14.03 12.38 -13.81
CA ALA A 266 14.11 12.27 -12.36
C ALA A 266 15.11 13.27 -11.72
N ALA A 267 16.18 13.60 -12.44
CA ALA A 267 17.17 14.59 -12.02
C ALA A 267 16.69 16.04 -12.21
N GLN A 268 15.59 16.28 -12.95
CA GLN A 268 15.09 17.65 -13.17
C GLN A 268 14.62 18.27 -11.84
N PRO A 269 15.09 19.49 -11.52
CA PRO A 269 14.57 20.23 -10.38
C PRO A 269 13.04 20.45 -10.51
N PRO A 270 12.29 20.49 -9.39
CA PRO A 270 10.82 20.60 -9.39
C PRO A 270 10.36 22.05 -9.64
N VAL A 271 10.95 22.71 -10.62
CA VAL A 271 10.70 24.11 -10.99
C VAL A 271 10.54 24.21 -12.51
N SER A 272 9.65 25.08 -12.97
CA SER A 272 9.48 25.32 -14.41
C SER A 272 10.78 25.80 -15.06
N PRO A 273 10.97 25.63 -16.38
CA PRO A 273 12.17 26.12 -17.07
C PRO A 273 12.45 27.60 -16.84
N ALA A 274 11.41 28.43 -16.74
CA ALA A 274 11.52 29.85 -16.43
C ALA A 274 11.97 30.11 -14.98
N GLN A 275 11.43 29.36 -14.02
CA GLN A 275 11.86 29.43 -12.62
C GLN A 275 13.28 28.91 -12.44
N LEU A 276 13.69 27.88 -13.19
CA LEU A 276 15.05 27.38 -13.21
C LEU A 276 16.02 28.46 -13.72
N ALA A 277 15.69 29.15 -14.81
CA ALA A 277 16.50 30.27 -15.32
C ALA A 277 16.60 31.42 -14.31
N HIS A 278 15.51 31.72 -13.59
CA HIS A 278 15.51 32.73 -12.53
C HIS A 278 16.37 32.30 -11.32
N LEU A 279 16.26 31.05 -10.89
CA LEU A 279 17.08 30.46 -9.83
C LEU A 279 18.56 30.49 -10.19
N LYS A 280 18.92 30.20 -11.44
CA LYS A 280 20.32 30.32 -11.93
C LYS A 280 20.87 31.73 -11.76
N ASN A 281 20.09 32.76 -12.12
CA ASN A 281 20.49 34.16 -11.94
C ASN A 281 20.61 34.55 -10.45
N LEU A 282 19.74 34.00 -9.60
CA LEU A 282 19.80 34.18 -8.15
C LEU A 282 21.03 33.51 -7.54
N LEU A 283 21.37 32.28 -7.95
CA LEU A 283 22.57 31.58 -7.49
C LEU A 283 23.86 32.28 -7.90
N ALA A 284 23.89 32.88 -9.09
CA ALA A 284 25.02 33.68 -9.56
C ALA A 284 25.21 34.99 -8.76
N THR A 285 24.15 35.49 -8.10
CA THR A 285 24.17 36.77 -7.38
C THR A 285 24.17 36.63 -5.85
N GLN A 286 23.65 35.54 -5.30
CA GLN A 286 23.57 35.23 -3.87
C GLN A 286 23.76 33.73 -3.56
N PRO A 287 24.99 33.20 -3.64
CA PRO A 287 25.26 31.75 -3.58
C PRO A 287 24.95 31.07 -2.23
N HIS A 288 24.75 31.82 -1.15
CA HIS A 288 24.66 31.28 0.23
C HIS A 288 23.21 31.06 0.73
N THR A 289 22.19 31.31 -0.09
CA THR A 289 20.80 31.36 0.40
C THR A 289 20.01 30.05 0.22
N LEU A 290 20.55 29.06 -0.52
CA LEU A 290 19.77 27.90 -0.98
C LEU A 290 20.59 26.60 -1.15
N ASP A 291 21.49 26.26 -0.22
CA ASP A 291 22.47 25.15 -0.35
C ASP A 291 21.92 23.83 -0.95
N THR A 292 20.74 23.38 -0.54
CA THR A 292 20.14 22.13 -1.05
C THR A 292 19.67 22.25 -2.50
N LEU A 293 19.03 23.37 -2.86
CA LEU A 293 18.58 23.63 -4.24
C LEU A 293 19.77 23.96 -5.15
N THR A 294 20.78 24.67 -4.64
CA THR A 294 22.04 24.91 -5.35
C THR A 294 22.71 23.60 -5.76
N LYS A 295 22.80 22.64 -4.83
CA LYS A 295 23.37 21.32 -5.10
C LYS A 295 22.55 20.55 -6.14
N GLN A 296 21.23 20.51 -6.02
CA GLN A 296 20.37 19.83 -6.99
C GLN A 296 20.49 20.42 -8.41
N VAL A 297 20.56 21.75 -8.54
CA VAL A 297 20.77 22.40 -9.83
C VAL A 297 22.14 22.08 -10.40
N ALA A 298 23.20 22.10 -9.58
CA ALA A 298 24.55 21.75 -10.00
C ALA A 298 24.68 20.27 -10.42
N ASP A 299 24.08 19.35 -9.67
CA ASP A 299 24.07 17.92 -9.97
C ASP A 299 23.31 17.65 -11.29
N TYR A 300 22.18 18.34 -11.51
CA TYR A 300 21.45 18.29 -12.78
C TYR A 300 22.26 18.83 -13.95
N GLU A 301 22.96 19.96 -13.77
CA GLU A 301 23.81 20.54 -14.82
C GLU A 301 25.00 19.64 -15.16
N ALA A 302 25.65 19.04 -14.17
CA ALA A 302 26.72 18.07 -14.37
C ALA A 302 26.20 16.82 -15.10
N PHE A 303 24.99 16.37 -14.77
CA PHE A 303 24.35 15.24 -15.42
C PHE A 303 23.98 15.55 -16.89
N VAL A 304 23.39 16.71 -17.16
CA VAL A 304 23.03 17.14 -18.53
C VAL A 304 24.27 17.42 -19.38
N ALA A 305 25.34 17.94 -18.78
CA ALA A 305 26.62 18.17 -19.46
C ALA A 305 27.44 16.90 -19.70
N SER A 306 27.01 15.75 -19.16
CA SER A 306 27.67 14.47 -19.43
C SER A 306 27.37 13.99 -20.85
N ASP A 307 28.39 13.60 -21.60
CA ASP A 307 28.26 12.99 -22.94
C ASP A 307 27.77 11.53 -22.88
N LEU A 308 26.91 11.20 -21.90
CA LEU A 308 26.37 9.85 -21.73
C LEU A 308 25.41 9.51 -22.88
N THR A 309 25.77 8.48 -23.64
CA THR A 309 24.87 7.88 -24.63
C THR A 309 23.93 6.87 -23.95
N PRO A 310 22.74 6.59 -24.51
CA PRO A 310 21.86 5.55 -23.97
C PRO A 310 22.55 4.19 -23.82
N GLN A 311 23.43 3.83 -24.76
CA GLN A 311 24.22 2.59 -24.69
C GLN A 311 25.27 2.65 -23.58
N GLY A 312 25.98 3.77 -23.41
CA GLY A 312 26.95 3.95 -22.33
C GLY A 312 26.29 3.94 -20.96
N PHE A 313 25.12 4.56 -20.81
CA PHE A 313 24.34 4.51 -19.58
C PHE A 313 23.89 3.09 -19.27
N LYS A 314 23.34 2.37 -20.26
CA LYS A 314 22.97 0.95 -20.09
C LYS A 314 24.15 0.11 -19.64
N GLN A 315 25.35 0.31 -20.22
CA GLN A 315 26.56 -0.40 -19.81
C GLN A 315 26.94 -0.13 -18.35
N THR A 316 26.77 1.11 -17.87
CA THR A 316 26.98 1.43 -16.45
C THR A 316 26.01 0.66 -15.55
N GLN A 317 24.74 0.55 -15.94
CA GLN A 317 23.73 -0.22 -15.21
C GLN A 317 24.09 -1.72 -15.21
N GLU A 318 24.49 -2.26 -16.37
CA GLU A 318 24.96 -3.65 -16.52
C GLU A 318 26.15 -3.93 -15.59
N ASN A 319 27.16 -3.06 -15.61
CA ASN A 319 28.35 -3.21 -14.75
C ASN A 319 28.00 -3.16 -13.25
N ARG A 320 27.05 -2.27 -12.87
CA ARG A 320 26.62 -2.11 -11.48
C ARG A 320 25.87 -3.35 -10.98
N TRP A 321 24.97 -3.91 -11.79
CA TRP A 321 24.27 -5.15 -11.48
C TRP A 321 25.17 -6.37 -11.50
N GLN A 322 26.07 -6.48 -12.49
CA GLN A 322 27.01 -7.60 -12.59
C GLN A 322 27.88 -7.70 -11.33
N LEU A 323 28.45 -6.58 -10.89
CA LEU A 323 29.27 -6.54 -9.67
C LEU A 323 28.50 -7.07 -8.44
N TRP A 324 27.23 -6.69 -8.31
CA TRP A 324 26.41 -7.15 -7.20
C TRP A 324 25.99 -8.63 -7.35
N LEU A 325 25.65 -9.07 -8.58
CA LEU A 325 25.32 -10.47 -8.88
C LEU A 325 26.50 -11.40 -8.59
N ASP A 326 27.72 -10.99 -8.91
CA ASP A 326 28.93 -11.76 -8.59
C ASP A 326 29.08 -11.95 -7.08
N GLN A 327 28.86 -10.87 -6.30
CA GLN A 327 28.87 -10.93 -4.83
C GLN A 327 27.76 -11.84 -4.31
N TYR A 328 26.57 -11.73 -4.87
CA TYR A 328 25.40 -12.53 -4.49
C TYR A 328 25.61 -14.01 -4.77
N GLN A 329 26.07 -14.39 -5.97
CA GLN A 329 26.37 -15.78 -6.31
C GLN A 329 27.49 -16.36 -5.45
N GLN A 330 28.58 -15.62 -5.26
CA GLN A 330 29.67 -16.04 -4.37
C GLN A 330 29.18 -16.26 -2.95
N HIS A 331 28.26 -15.41 -2.49
CA HIS A 331 27.66 -15.54 -1.18
C HIS A 331 26.78 -16.80 -1.07
N LEU A 332 25.91 -17.04 -2.04
CA LEU A 332 25.08 -18.25 -2.11
C LEU A 332 25.92 -19.54 -2.15
N ALA A 333 27.03 -19.53 -2.90
CA ALA A 333 27.91 -20.69 -3.06
C ALA A 333 28.58 -21.14 -1.75
N LYS A 334 28.77 -20.24 -0.77
CA LYS A 334 29.34 -20.57 0.55
C LYS A 334 28.48 -21.58 1.33
N TYR A 335 27.19 -21.60 1.05
CA TYR A 335 26.23 -22.44 1.78
C TYR A 335 26.05 -23.84 1.18
N GLY A 336 26.82 -24.19 0.13
CA GLY A 336 26.91 -25.55 -0.40
C GLY A 336 25.56 -26.16 -0.70
N THR A 337 24.73 -25.46 -1.48
CA THR A 337 23.40 -25.96 -1.85
C THR A 337 23.53 -27.03 -2.93
N ASP A 338 22.97 -28.22 -2.69
CA ASP A 338 22.69 -29.13 -3.79
C ASP A 338 21.57 -28.57 -4.68
N ALA A 339 21.38 -29.16 -5.86
CA ALA A 339 20.41 -28.66 -6.84
C ALA A 339 18.97 -28.61 -6.30
N ASP A 340 18.59 -29.54 -5.42
CA ASP A 340 17.25 -29.60 -4.84
C ASP A 340 17.04 -28.48 -3.81
N ALA A 341 18.06 -28.20 -2.99
CA ALA A 341 18.06 -27.08 -2.05
C ALA A 341 17.97 -25.72 -2.77
N ASP A 342 18.66 -25.56 -3.91
CA ASP A 342 18.55 -24.35 -4.72
C ASP A 342 17.15 -24.19 -5.35
N VAL A 343 16.56 -25.27 -5.86
CA VAL A 343 15.16 -25.26 -6.35
C VAL A 343 14.20 -24.84 -5.23
N ALA A 344 14.33 -25.42 -4.04
CA ALA A 344 13.50 -25.08 -2.89
C ALA A 344 13.66 -23.61 -2.46
N ARG A 345 14.90 -23.09 -2.47
CA ARG A 345 15.20 -21.67 -2.20
C ARG A 345 14.49 -20.75 -3.20
N ARG A 346 14.60 -21.03 -4.50
CA ARG A 346 13.94 -20.23 -5.56
C ARG A 346 12.42 -20.28 -5.47
N GLN A 347 11.84 -21.43 -5.13
CA GLN A 347 10.40 -21.56 -4.86
C GLN A 347 9.97 -20.73 -3.63
N ALA A 348 10.74 -20.77 -2.54
CA ALA A 348 10.47 -19.96 -1.35
C ALA A 348 10.58 -18.46 -1.63
N MET A 349 11.53 -18.04 -2.46
CA MET A 349 11.62 -16.66 -2.96
C MET A 349 10.37 -16.29 -3.75
N ASN A 350 9.91 -17.13 -4.70
CA ASN A 350 8.70 -16.86 -5.48
C ASN A 350 7.42 -16.79 -4.63
N ALA A 351 7.35 -17.54 -3.53
CA ALA A 351 6.24 -17.45 -2.57
C ALA A 351 6.27 -16.17 -1.70
N THR A 352 7.39 -15.46 -1.66
CA THR A 352 7.58 -14.22 -0.87
C THR A 352 7.67 -12.97 -1.76
N ASN A 353 8.12 -13.13 -3.01
CA ASN A 353 8.32 -12.07 -3.98
C ASN A 353 7.15 -12.06 -4.96
N PRO A 354 6.20 -11.12 -4.82
CA PRO A 354 5.06 -11.09 -5.71
C PRO A 354 5.50 -10.79 -7.15
N LYS A 355 4.84 -11.43 -8.11
CA LYS A 355 4.86 -11.09 -9.53
C LYS A 355 3.94 -9.89 -9.82
N PHE A 356 2.88 -9.73 -9.02
CA PHE A 356 1.87 -8.67 -9.18
C PHE A 356 1.73 -7.82 -7.91
N ILE A 357 1.74 -6.50 -8.10
CA ILE A 357 1.38 -5.52 -7.09
C ILE A 357 0.41 -4.50 -7.68
N LEU A 358 -0.40 -3.85 -6.85
CA LEU A 358 -1.30 -2.79 -7.31
C LEU A 358 -0.52 -1.50 -7.57
N ARG A 359 0.13 -1.41 -8.74
CA ARG A 359 0.80 -0.20 -9.20
C ARG A 359 -0.24 0.86 -9.56
N ASN A 360 0.11 2.14 -9.44
CA ASN A 360 -0.84 3.23 -9.73
C ASN A 360 -1.40 3.19 -11.16
N HIS A 361 -0.60 2.82 -12.17
CA HIS A 361 -1.10 2.72 -13.54
C HIS A 361 -2.07 1.54 -13.73
N VAL A 362 -1.88 0.45 -12.97
CA VAL A 362 -2.80 -0.71 -12.97
C VAL A 362 -4.12 -0.31 -12.31
N ALA A 363 -4.05 0.43 -11.20
CA ALA A 363 -5.23 1.00 -10.56
C ALA A 363 -5.98 1.96 -11.50
N GLN A 364 -5.26 2.86 -12.20
CA GLN A 364 -5.87 3.76 -13.18
C GLN A 364 -6.53 2.97 -14.31
N LYS A 365 -5.88 1.93 -14.85
CA LYS A 365 -6.47 1.08 -15.88
C LYS A 365 -7.72 0.36 -15.39
N ALA A 366 -7.77 -0.06 -14.13
CA ALA A 366 -8.99 -0.62 -13.53
C ALA A 366 -10.11 0.43 -13.42
N ILE A 367 -9.77 1.68 -13.05
CA ILE A 367 -10.72 2.80 -12.99
C ILE A 367 -11.27 3.13 -14.38
N ASP A 368 -10.40 3.20 -15.39
CA ASP A 368 -10.79 3.50 -16.77
C ASP A 368 -11.68 2.39 -17.33
N ALA A 369 -11.33 1.12 -17.09
CA ALA A 369 -12.14 -0.04 -17.47
C ALA A 369 -13.51 -0.01 -16.79
N ALA A 370 -13.57 0.22 -15.47
CA ALA A 370 -14.82 0.34 -14.75
C ALA A 370 -15.70 1.49 -15.29
N SER A 371 -15.09 2.63 -15.61
CA SER A 371 -15.77 3.81 -16.17
C SER A 371 -16.32 3.56 -17.57
N ALA A 372 -15.62 2.76 -18.37
CA ALA A 372 -16.08 2.29 -19.68
C ALA A 372 -17.09 1.13 -19.61
N GLY A 373 -17.34 0.57 -18.42
CA GLY A 373 -18.21 -0.59 -18.21
C GLY A 373 -17.56 -1.96 -18.45
N ASP A 374 -16.24 -2.01 -18.64
CA ASP A 374 -15.47 -3.25 -18.74
C ASP A 374 -15.14 -3.82 -17.34
N LEU A 375 -16.11 -4.55 -16.78
CA LEU A 375 -15.97 -5.21 -15.49
C LEU A 375 -15.11 -6.48 -15.55
N ALA A 376 -14.87 -7.03 -16.74
CA ALA A 376 -14.04 -8.21 -16.94
C ALA A 376 -12.57 -7.87 -16.63
N THR A 377 -12.09 -6.74 -17.14
CA THR A 377 -10.74 -6.24 -16.82
C THR A 377 -10.57 -5.96 -15.32
N VAL A 378 -11.57 -5.35 -14.66
CA VAL A 378 -11.51 -5.10 -13.20
C VAL A 378 -11.43 -6.40 -12.41
N SER A 379 -12.27 -7.38 -12.77
CA SER A 379 -12.29 -8.70 -12.13
C SER A 379 -10.99 -9.46 -12.37
N HIS A 380 -10.40 -9.33 -13.55
CA HIS A 380 -9.09 -9.92 -13.87
C HIS A 380 -7.98 -9.29 -13.03
N ILE A 381 -7.94 -7.95 -12.91
CA ILE A 381 -6.96 -7.27 -12.05
C ILE A 381 -7.13 -7.70 -10.58
N LEU A 382 -8.36 -7.79 -10.07
CA LEU A 382 -8.60 -8.30 -8.72
C LEU A 382 -8.10 -9.74 -8.56
N HIS A 383 -8.34 -10.61 -9.56
CA HIS A 383 -7.86 -11.98 -9.55
C HIS A 383 -6.33 -12.04 -9.41
N LEU A 384 -5.60 -11.25 -10.21
CA LEU A 384 -4.13 -11.15 -10.12
C LEU A 384 -3.66 -10.68 -8.73
N LEU A 385 -4.36 -9.71 -8.11
CA LEU A 385 -4.02 -9.22 -6.77
C LEU A 385 -4.31 -10.23 -5.66
N THR A 386 -5.28 -11.14 -5.88
CA THR A 386 -5.55 -12.25 -4.95
C THR A 386 -4.61 -13.44 -5.15
N HIS A 387 -3.86 -13.48 -6.25
CA HIS A 387 -2.88 -14.51 -6.59
C HIS A 387 -1.52 -13.89 -6.98
N PRO A 388 -0.95 -13.00 -6.14
CA PRO A 388 0.14 -12.12 -6.58
C PRO A 388 1.47 -12.87 -6.77
N PHE A 389 1.58 -14.12 -6.33
CA PHE A 389 2.80 -14.94 -6.39
C PHE A 389 2.79 -15.97 -7.53
N ASP A 390 1.63 -16.21 -8.14
CA ASP A 390 1.39 -17.32 -9.06
C ASP A 390 2.03 -17.09 -10.42
N ASP A 391 2.83 -18.06 -10.87
CA ASP A 391 3.48 -17.98 -12.17
C ASP A 391 2.54 -18.31 -13.33
N ALA A 392 1.51 -19.13 -13.12
CA ALA A 392 0.60 -19.65 -14.16
C ALA A 392 -0.22 -18.57 -14.92
N ASN A 393 -0.12 -17.30 -14.52
CA ASN A 393 -0.84 -16.17 -15.10
C ASN A 393 -0.14 -15.55 -16.34
N GLU A 394 0.68 -16.29 -17.09
CA GLU A 394 1.72 -15.71 -17.97
C GLU A 394 1.24 -14.92 -19.21
N CYS A 395 0.07 -15.23 -19.80
CA CYS A 395 -0.27 -14.69 -21.13
C CYS A 395 -0.88 -13.27 -21.12
N ASP A 396 -1.74 -12.93 -20.16
CA ASP A 396 -2.41 -11.61 -20.10
C ASP A 396 -1.75 -10.64 -19.10
N ALA A 397 -0.85 -11.16 -18.27
CA ALA A 397 -0.38 -10.45 -17.08
C ALA A 397 0.93 -9.68 -17.27
N ALA A 398 1.63 -9.86 -18.39
CA ALA A 398 2.87 -9.15 -18.69
C ALA A 398 2.70 -7.62 -18.64
N ILE A 399 1.53 -7.08 -19.00
CA ILE A 399 1.26 -5.64 -18.93
C ILE A 399 1.10 -5.17 -17.46
N TYR A 400 0.61 -6.03 -16.57
CA TYR A 400 0.30 -5.68 -15.18
C TYR A 400 1.45 -5.96 -14.20
N SER A 401 2.39 -6.83 -14.55
CA SER A 401 3.59 -7.10 -13.73
C SER A 401 4.68 -6.06 -13.92
N GLN A 402 4.74 -5.40 -15.08
CA GLN A 402 5.83 -4.50 -15.44
C GLN A 402 5.68 -3.10 -14.81
N PRO A 403 6.79 -2.35 -14.63
CA PRO A 403 6.73 -0.96 -14.25
C PRO A 403 5.97 -0.13 -15.30
N SER A 404 5.48 1.05 -14.88
CA SER A 404 4.80 1.96 -15.81
C SER A 404 5.71 2.31 -16.99
N ASP A 405 5.16 2.39 -18.20
CA ASP A 405 5.87 2.97 -19.33
C ASP A 405 6.26 4.42 -18.98
N PRO A 406 7.56 4.78 -19.02
CA PRO A 406 8.01 6.13 -18.73
C PRO A 406 7.46 7.22 -19.67
N ASN A 407 6.94 6.84 -20.84
CA ASN A 407 6.28 7.77 -21.76
C ASN A 407 4.76 7.85 -21.52
N ALA A 408 4.21 7.09 -20.56
CA ALA A 408 2.80 7.15 -20.24
C ALA A 408 2.42 8.52 -19.64
N PRO A 409 1.20 9.02 -19.91
CA PRO A 409 0.72 10.26 -19.33
C PRO A 409 0.69 10.20 -17.79
N PRO A 410 0.81 11.36 -17.11
CA PRO A 410 0.78 11.42 -15.66
C PRO A 410 -0.52 10.84 -15.11
N LEU A 411 -0.38 10.00 -14.08
CA LEU A 411 -1.49 9.30 -13.45
C LEU A 411 -2.28 10.24 -12.53
N LEU A 412 -3.60 10.08 -12.51
CA LEU A 412 -4.52 10.86 -11.67
C LEU A 412 -4.78 10.20 -10.29
N VAL A 413 -4.30 8.98 -10.07
CA VAL A 413 -4.49 8.25 -8.82
C VAL A 413 -3.65 8.88 -7.71
N SER A 414 -4.31 9.55 -6.77
CA SER A 414 -3.74 10.00 -5.50
C SER A 414 -4.31 9.19 -4.34
N CYS A 415 -3.47 8.85 -3.35
CA CYS A 415 -3.90 8.25 -2.09
C CYS A 415 -4.64 9.25 -1.17
N SER A 416 -4.76 10.52 -1.57
CA SER A 416 -5.53 11.55 -0.86
C SER A 416 -6.92 11.72 -1.50
N SER A 417 -7.95 11.29 -0.79
CA SER A 417 -9.34 11.73 -1.03
C SER A 417 -9.62 13.04 -0.31
#